data_AF-A0A356QJ17-F1
#
_entry.id   AF-A0A356QJ17-F1
#
_cell.length_a   1.000
_cell.length_b   1.000
_cell.length_c   1.000
_cell.angle_alpha   90.00
_cell.angle_beta   90.00
_cell.angle_gamma   90.00
#
_symmetry.space_group_name_H-M   'P 1'
#
loop_
_entity.id
_entity.type
_entity.pdbx_description
1 polymer ?
#
loop_
_entity_poly.entity_id
_entity_poly.type
_entity_poly.pdbx_seq_one_letter_code
_entity_poly.pdbx_strand_id
1 'polypeptide(L)'
;MDDINRYVAESMAERFGVTTGEYMDAMGILPKVNGTPVYEYAKSHKNDIDTMLDCCRAIENVYWSYGSMKMSPEPFYFERAAILSGKAKDYSGEVAICERWIDMAEDFKQWLKTKPKGVMADVTKGPVSKRIYARLPKAQDKI
;
A
#
# COMPACT_ATOMS: atom_id res chain seq x y z
N MET A 1 5.55 -13.30 13.02
CA MET A 1 5.02 -12.23 13.90
C MET A 1 3.73 -11.82 13.23
N ASP A 2 2.68 -12.54 13.59
CA ASP A 2 1.39 -12.56 12.91
C ASP A 2 0.65 -11.24 13.02
N ASP A 3 -0.11 -10.98 11.96
CA ASP A 3 -0.63 -9.70 11.55
C ASP A 3 -1.86 -9.32 12.39
N ILE A 4 -1.69 -8.44 13.38
CA ILE A 4 -2.77 -8.02 14.30
C ILE A 4 -3.89 -7.26 13.57
N ASN A 5 -3.60 -6.60 12.45
CA ASN A 5 -4.63 -5.96 11.62
C ASN A 5 -5.50 -7.03 10.95
N ARG A 6 -4.87 -8.12 10.50
CA ARG A 6 -5.57 -9.32 10.09
C ARG A 6 -6.41 -9.85 11.26
N TYR A 7 -5.85 -9.96 12.46
CA TYR A 7 -6.59 -10.47 13.64
C TYR A 7 -7.81 -9.62 14.07
N VAL A 8 -7.72 -8.29 14.06
CA VAL A 8 -8.87 -7.42 14.40
C VAL A 8 -9.94 -7.51 13.32
N ALA A 9 -9.55 -7.48 12.05
CA ALA A 9 -10.51 -7.62 10.97
C ALA A 9 -11.06 -9.05 10.88
N GLU A 10 -10.26 -10.08 11.17
CA GLU A 10 -10.66 -11.49 11.29
C GLU A 10 -11.65 -11.67 12.44
N SER A 11 -11.39 -11.12 13.63
CA SER A 11 -12.30 -11.24 14.79
C SER A 11 -13.61 -10.48 14.61
N MET A 12 -13.61 -9.33 13.92
CA MET A 12 -14.84 -8.64 13.55
C MET A 12 -15.59 -9.40 12.45
N ALA A 13 -14.88 -9.87 11.43
CA ALA A 13 -15.47 -10.63 10.33
C ALA A 13 -16.08 -11.95 10.82
N GLU A 14 -15.38 -12.68 11.70
CA GLU A 14 -15.86 -13.89 12.39
C GLU A 14 -17.11 -13.59 13.23
N ARG A 15 -17.13 -12.47 13.96
CA ARG A 15 -18.31 -12.03 14.73
C ARG A 15 -19.53 -11.73 13.85
N PHE A 16 -19.33 -11.31 12.61
CA PHE A 16 -20.39 -11.00 11.66
C PHE A 16 -20.63 -12.11 10.62
N GLY A 17 -19.89 -13.23 10.69
CA GLY A 17 -20.00 -14.33 9.73
C GLY A 17 -19.56 -13.96 8.31
N VAL A 18 -18.67 -12.98 8.15
CA VAL A 18 -18.13 -12.51 6.86
C VAL A 18 -16.62 -12.74 6.81
N THR A 19 -16.02 -12.54 5.65
CA THR A 19 -14.56 -12.47 5.48
C THR A 19 -14.03 -11.08 5.78
N THR A 20 -12.75 -10.97 6.13
CA THR A 20 -12.06 -9.67 6.28
C THR A 20 -12.20 -8.79 5.04
N GLY A 21 -12.14 -9.39 3.85
CA GLY A 21 -12.32 -8.67 2.59
C GLY A 21 -13.73 -8.08 2.45
N GLU A 22 -14.77 -8.86 2.76
CA GLU A 22 -16.17 -8.38 2.73
C GLU A 22 -16.42 -7.28 3.76
N TYR A 23 -15.84 -7.39 4.96
CA TYR A 23 -15.93 -6.33 5.97
C TYR A 23 -15.25 -5.04 5.50
N MET A 24 -14.02 -5.13 4.97
CA MET A 24 -13.29 -3.98 4.45
C MET A 24 -14.02 -3.32 3.26
N ASP A 25 -14.67 -4.13 2.43
CA ASP A 25 -15.46 -3.64 1.31
C ASP A 25 -16.71 -2.89 1.80
N ALA A 26 -17.47 -3.48 2.72
CA ALA A 26 -18.65 -2.84 3.32
C ALA A 26 -18.31 -1.50 4.02
N MET A 27 -17.10 -1.40 4.57
CA MET A 27 -16.59 -0.19 5.22
C MET A 27 -16.01 0.84 4.23
N GLY A 28 -15.95 0.54 2.92
CA GLY A 28 -15.39 1.42 1.91
C GLY A 28 -13.87 1.60 2.02
N ILE A 29 -13.18 0.68 2.72
CA ILE A 29 -11.74 0.75 3.01
C ILE A 29 -10.92 -0.25 2.21
N LEU A 30 -11.56 -1.05 1.35
CA LEU A 30 -10.89 -1.96 0.44
C LEU A 30 -10.54 -1.23 -0.86
N PRO A 31 -9.26 -0.98 -1.18
CA PRO A 31 -8.89 -0.36 -2.44
C PRO A 31 -9.27 -1.25 -3.64
N LYS A 32 -9.87 -0.62 -4.64
CA LYS A 32 -10.42 -1.27 -5.83
C LYS A 32 -10.04 -0.54 -7.11
N VAL A 33 -9.79 -1.32 -8.16
CA VAL A 33 -9.69 -0.86 -9.54
C VAL A 33 -10.88 -1.43 -10.29
N ASN A 34 -11.72 -0.57 -10.88
CA ASN A 34 -12.93 -0.98 -11.62
C ASN A 34 -13.82 -1.97 -10.83
N GLY A 35 -14.02 -1.72 -9.53
CA GLY A 35 -14.81 -2.56 -8.64
C GLY A 35 -14.09 -3.82 -8.13
N THR A 36 -12.91 -4.16 -8.67
CA THR A 36 -12.14 -5.34 -8.29
C THR A 36 -11.10 -5.01 -7.23
N PRO A 37 -11.01 -5.75 -6.10
CA PRO A 37 -9.98 -5.52 -5.09
C PRO A 37 -8.56 -5.64 -5.65
N VAL A 38 -7.67 -4.74 -5.22
CA VAL A 38 -6.29 -4.67 -5.76
C VAL A 38 -5.51 -5.99 -5.62
N TYR A 39 -5.78 -6.78 -4.57
CA TYR A 39 -5.09 -8.06 -4.31
C TYR A 39 -5.33 -9.13 -5.38
N GLU A 40 -6.40 -9.04 -6.15
CA GLU A 40 -6.61 -9.98 -7.27
C GLU A 40 -5.64 -9.71 -8.43
N TYR A 41 -5.22 -8.46 -8.63
CA TYR A 41 -4.24 -8.09 -9.66
C TYR A 41 -2.81 -8.51 -9.31
N ALA A 42 -2.51 -8.71 -8.02
CA ALA A 42 -1.19 -9.18 -7.58
C ALA A 42 -0.83 -10.56 -8.14
N LYS A 43 -1.83 -11.42 -8.41
CA LYS A 43 -1.64 -12.78 -8.93
C LYS A 43 -1.43 -12.80 -10.44
N SER A 44 -2.23 -12.04 -11.19
CA SER A 44 -2.36 -12.15 -12.64
C SER A 44 -1.68 -11.02 -13.42
N HIS A 45 -1.55 -9.82 -12.84
CA HIS A 45 -1.15 -8.61 -13.56
C HIS A 45 0.07 -7.89 -12.96
N LYS A 46 0.82 -8.53 -12.05
CA LYS A 46 1.99 -7.92 -11.38
C LYS A 46 3.11 -7.40 -12.30
N ASN A 47 3.09 -7.77 -13.58
CA ASN A 47 4.06 -7.35 -14.60
C ASN A 47 3.49 -6.32 -15.58
N ASP A 48 2.23 -5.90 -15.43
CA ASP A 48 1.56 -4.90 -16.25
C ASP A 48 1.67 -3.53 -15.58
N ILE A 49 2.33 -2.56 -16.22
CA ILE A 49 2.63 -1.27 -15.59
C ILE A 49 1.35 -0.46 -15.34
N ASP A 50 0.42 -0.44 -16.29
CA ASP A 50 -0.80 0.35 -16.20
C ASP A 50 -1.68 -0.15 -15.05
N THR A 51 -1.83 -1.48 -14.94
CA THR A 51 -2.55 -2.11 -13.83
C THR A 51 -1.89 -1.81 -12.47
N MET A 52 -0.56 -1.86 -12.39
CA MET A 52 0.12 -1.55 -11.12
C MET A 52 -0.02 -0.07 -10.75
N LEU A 53 0.00 0.84 -11.72
CA LEU A 53 -0.26 2.27 -11.49
C LEU A 53 -1.71 2.51 -11.06
N ASP A 54 -2.69 1.81 -11.65
CA ASP A 54 -4.08 1.84 -11.20
C ASP A 54 -4.23 1.36 -9.75
N CYS A 55 -3.56 0.26 -9.38
CA CYS A 55 -3.55 -0.19 -7.99
C CYS A 55 -2.92 0.84 -7.05
N CYS A 56 -1.82 1.50 -7.46
CA CYS A 56 -1.20 2.57 -6.66
C CYS A 56 -2.19 3.73 -6.41
N ARG A 57 -2.90 4.16 -7.47
CA ARG A 57 -3.94 5.21 -7.37
C ARG A 57 -5.07 4.80 -6.43
N ALA A 58 -5.57 3.58 -6.55
CA ALA A 58 -6.65 3.07 -5.69
C ALA A 58 -6.24 3.05 -4.21
N ILE A 59 -5.01 2.64 -3.91
CA ILE A 59 -4.46 2.60 -2.54
C ILE A 59 -4.30 4.00 -1.97
N GLU A 60 -3.76 4.94 -2.74
CA GLU A 60 -3.66 6.35 -2.35
C GLU A 60 -5.01 6.96 -2.02
N ASN A 61 -6.00 6.77 -2.90
CA ASN A 61 -7.33 7.33 -2.69
C ASN A 61 -7.94 6.84 -1.37
N VAL A 62 -7.81 5.55 -1.06
CA VAL A 62 -8.26 5.00 0.23
C VAL A 62 -7.43 5.59 1.38
N TYR A 63 -6.09 5.60 1.28
CA TYR A 63 -5.21 6.10 2.33
C TYR A 63 -5.52 7.57 2.71
N TRP A 64 -5.70 8.42 1.71
CA TRP A 64 -5.97 9.85 1.90
C TRP A 64 -7.44 10.13 2.26
N SER A 65 -8.37 9.22 1.96
CA SER A 65 -9.77 9.35 2.41
C SER A 65 -9.94 9.24 3.92
N TYR A 66 -8.96 8.64 4.62
CA TYR A 66 -9.03 8.53 6.06
C TYR A 66 -8.84 9.86 6.77
N GLY A 67 -9.79 10.19 7.64
CA GLY A 67 -9.72 11.31 8.58
C GLY A 67 -8.75 11.05 9.73
N SER A 68 -9.29 10.80 10.94
CA SER A 68 -8.51 10.75 12.18
C SER A 68 -7.78 9.41 12.47
N MET A 69 -8.12 8.36 11.72
CA MET A 69 -7.46 7.06 11.74
C MET A 69 -6.59 6.92 10.49
N LYS A 70 -5.53 6.09 10.51
CA LYS A 70 -4.77 5.73 9.30
C LYS A 70 -4.50 4.23 9.29
N MET A 71 -4.54 3.63 8.09
CA MET A 71 -4.01 2.28 7.88
C MET A 71 -2.60 2.37 7.30
N SER A 72 -1.77 1.36 7.57
CA SER A 72 -0.41 1.33 7.03
C SER A 72 -0.45 1.18 5.50
N PRO A 73 0.25 2.02 4.72
CA PRO A 73 0.13 2.03 3.27
C PRO A 73 0.77 0.79 2.66
N GLU A 74 0.02 0.06 1.82
CA GLU A 74 0.49 -1.19 1.23
C GLU A 74 1.60 -0.95 0.18
N PRO A 75 2.82 -1.49 0.37
CA PRO A 75 3.96 -1.16 -0.48
C PRO A 75 4.07 -2.00 -1.76
N PHE A 76 3.36 -3.11 -1.88
CA PHE A 76 3.60 -4.10 -2.94
C PHE A 76 3.47 -3.49 -4.35
N TYR A 77 2.36 -2.82 -4.65
CA TYR A 77 2.07 -2.31 -5.99
C TYR A 77 3.02 -1.17 -6.39
N PHE A 78 3.40 -0.33 -5.42
CA PHE A 78 4.39 0.73 -5.63
C PHE A 78 5.76 0.16 -5.96
N GLU A 79 6.20 -0.88 -5.24
CA GLU A 79 7.45 -1.56 -5.58
C GLU A 79 7.39 -2.15 -7.00
N ARG A 80 6.27 -2.80 -7.36
CA ARG A 80 6.08 -3.39 -8.68
C ARG A 80 6.09 -2.34 -9.79
N ALA A 81 5.35 -1.24 -9.64
CA ALA A 81 5.32 -0.15 -10.60
C ALA A 81 6.69 0.53 -10.75
N ALA A 82 7.40 0.76 -9.63
CA ALA A 82 8.77 1.29 -9.64
C ALA A 82 9.75 0.36 -10.39
N ILE A 83 9.68 -0.97 -10.15
CA ILE A 83 10.48 -1.97 -10.87
C ILE A 83 10.22 -1.90 -12.38
N LEU A 84 8.96 -1.82 -12.78
CA LEU A 84 8.57 -1.83 -14.19
C LEU A 84 9.01 -0.55 -14.90
N SER A 85 8.87 0.61 -14.25
CA SER A 85 9.36 1.91 -14.76
C SER A 85 10.87 1.90 -14.96
N GLY A 86 11.63 1.44 -13.97
CA GLY A 86 13.09 1.30 -14.07
C GLY A 86 13.54 0.32 -15.17
N LYS A 87 12.80 -0.76 -15.41
CA LYS A 87 13.06 -1.68 -16.54
C LYS A 87 12.81 -1.03 -17.90
N ALA A 88 11.82 -0.14 -18.00
CA ALA A 88 11.55 0.67 -19.17
C ALA A 88 12.52 1.86 -19.33
N LYS A 89 13.47 2.04 -18.38
CA LYS A 89 14.36 3.20 -18.27
C LYS A 89 13.61 4.52 -18.03
N ASP A 90 12.37 4.45 -17.58
CA ASP A 90 11.62 5.60 -17.09
C ASP A 90 11.98 5.86 -15.63
N TYR A 91 13.15 6.48 -15.42
CA TYR A 91 13.66 6.76 -14.07
C TYR A 91 12.89 7.90 -13.39
N SER A 92 12.37 8.87 -14.15
CA SER A 92 11.48 9.89 -13.62
C SER A 92 10.18 9.28 -13.09
N GLY A 93 9.61 8.31 -13.81
CA GLY A 93 8.47 7.52 -13.33
C GLY A 93 8.80 6.68 -12.09
N GLU A 94 9.95 6.01 -12.05
CA GLU A 94 10.41 5.27 -10.86
C GLU A 94 10.51 6.18 -9.63
N VAL A 95 11.09 7.39 -9.78
CA VAL A 95 11.17 8.40 -8.70
C VAL A 95 9.78 8.80 -8.23
N ALA A 96 8.90 9.23 -9.14
CA ALA A 96 7.56 9.70 -8.79
C ALA A 96 6.73 8.63 -8.05
N ILE A 97 6.83 7.37 -8.46
CA ILE A 97 6.15 6.25 -7.79
C ILE A 97 6.71 6.03 -6.38
N CYS A 98 8.04 6.09 -6.22
CA CYS A 98 8.67 5.91 -4.92
C CYS A 98 8.29 7.04 -3.95
N GLU A 99 8.33 8.30 -4.41
CA GLU A 99 7.97 9.48 -3.62
C GLU A 99 6.53 9.40 -3.13
N ARG A 100 5.59 9.09 -4.03
CA ARG A 100 4.17 8.92 -3.67
C ARG A 100 3.93 7.94 -2.53
N TRP A 101 4.61 6.79 -2.53
CA TRP A 101 4.50 5.83 -1.42
C TRP A 101 5.19 6.32 -0.14
N ILE A 102 6.35 6.96 -0.28
CA ILE A 102 7.12 7.50 0.84
C ILE A 102 6.32 8.58 1.57
N ASP A 103 5.60 9.44 0.84
CA ASP A 103 4.73 10.46 1.43
C ASP A 103 3.65 9.85 2.34
N MET A 104 2.95 8.81 1.87
CA MET A 104 2.01 8.06 2.72
C MET A 104 2.70 7.39 3.91
N ALA A 105 3.90 6.83 3.70
CA ALA A 105 4.63 6.15 4.77
C ALA A 105 5.09 7.12 5.86
N GLU A 106 5.55 8.32 5.51
CA GLU A 106 5.93 9.35 6.48
C GLU A 106 4.72 9.95 7.20
N ASP A 107 3.61 10.21 6.50
CA ASP A 107 2.34 10.60 7.13
C ASP A 107 1.88 9.56 8.16
N PHE A 108 1.89 8.27 7.78
CA PHE A 108 1.51 7.17 8.65
C PHE A 108 2.42 7.08 9.89
N LYS A 109 3.73 7.23 9.71
CA LYS A 109 4.70 7.24 10.82
C LYS A 109 4.44 8.41 11.77
N GLN A 110 4.11 9.59 11.27
CA GLN A 110 3.76 10.73 12.11
C GLN A 110 2.47 10.50 12.87
N TRP A 111 1.44 9.97 12.21
CA TRP A 111 0.20 9.58 12.85
C TRP A 111 0.45 8.56 13.98
N LEU A 112 1.28 7.53 13.74
CA LEU A 112 1.62 6.51 14.74
C LEU A 112 2.28 7.08 16.00
N LYS A 113 3.10 8.14 15.89
CA LYS A 113 3.72 8.79 17.07
C LYS A 113 2.69 9.36 18.04
N THR A 114 1.48 9.65 17.57
CA THR A 114 0.37 10.17 18.39
C THR A 114 -0.46 9.07 19.06
N LYS A 115 -0.19 7.79 18.75
CA LYS A 115 -0.98 6.65 19.22
C LYS A 115 -0.20 5.81 20.24
N PRO A 116 -0.90 5.07 21.11
CA PRO A 116 -0.25 4.04 21.93
C PRO A 116 0.52 3.04 21.04
N LYS A 117 1.63 2.52 21.54
CA LYS A 117 2.44 1.53 20.81
C LYS A 117 1.61 0.26 20.58
N GLY A 118 1.75 -0.33 19.39
CA GLY A 118 1.11 -1.62 19.05
C GLY A 118 -0.35 -1.54 18.61
N VAL A 119 -0.90 -0.33 18.44
CA VAL A 119 -2.31 -0.15 18.03
C VAL A 119 -2.55 -0.53 16.57
N MET A 120 -1.54 -0.38 15.69
CA MET A 120 -1.63 -0.77 14.28
C MET A 120 -0.34 -1.45 13.84
N ALA A 121 -0.45 -2.43 12.93
CA ALA A 121 0.72 -2.97 12.25
C ALA A 121 1.42 -1.88 11.41
N ASP A 122 2.75 -1.87 11.43
CA ASP A 122 3.58 -0.90 10.72
C ASP A 122 4.37 -1.59 9.61
N VAL A 123 3.76 -1.66 8.42
CA VAL A 123 4.40 -2.31 7.26
C VAL A 123 5.49 -1.44 6.64
N THR A 124 5.61 -0.17 7.03
CA THR A 124 6.66 0.75 6.54
C THR A 124 8.07 0.30 6.93
N LYS A 125 8.19 -0.58 7.93
CA LYS A 125 9.46 -1.21 8.38
C LYS A 125 9.77 -2.53 7.65
N GLY A 126 8.85 -3.04 6.85
CA GLY A 126 8.96 -4.33 6.16
C GLY A 126 9.99 -4.36 5.03
N PRO A 127 10.33 -5.55 4.50
CA PRO A 127 11.33 -5.71 3.45
C PRO A 127 10.92 -5.05 2.12
N VAL A 128 9.62 -5.05 1.77
CA VAL A 128 9.11 -4.38 0.55
C VAL A 128 9.34 -2.88 0.64
N SER A 129 8.93 -2.28 1.75
CA SER A 129 9.16 -0.87 2.08
C SER A 129 10.63 -0.46 1.99
N LYS A 130 11.53 -1.26 2.57
CA LYS A 130 13.00 -1.04 2.47
C LYS A 130 13.49 -1.01 1.03
N ARG A 131 12.90 -1.82 0.14
CA ARG A 131 13.27 -1.81 -1.29
C ARG A 131 12.80 -0.55 -2.00
N ILE A 132 11.64 0.01 -1.65
CA ILE A 132 11.18 1.30 -2.17
C ILE A 132 12.13 2.43 -1.76
N TYR A 133 12.46 2.52 -0.46
CA TYR A 133 13.43 3.52 0.01
C TYR A 133 14.79 3.42 -0.69
N ALA A 134 15.26 2.19 -0.95
CA ALA A 134 16.53 1.96 -1.64
C ALA A 134 16.48 2.22 -3.16
N ARG A 135 15.30 2.29 -3.76
CA ARG A 135 15.11 2.59 -5.19
C ARG A 135 15.20 4.08 -5.48
N LEU A 136 14.57 4.90 -4.65
CA LEU A 136 14.51 6.35 -4.85
C LEU A 136 15.87 6.98 -5.18
N PRO A 137 16.92 6.88 -4.33
CA PRO A 137 18.21 7.49 -4.64
C PRO A 137 18.86 6.89 -5.91
N LYS A 138 18.70 5.58 -6.15
CA LYS A 138 19.25 4.91 -7.34
C LYS A 138 18.61 5.36 -8.64
N ALA A 139 17.34 5.75 -8.61
CA ALA A 139 16.63 6.28 -9.76
C ALA A 139 16.97 7.78 -9.96
N GLN A 140 17.09 8.54 -8.87
CA GLN A 140 17.54 9.94 -8.90
C GLN A 140 18.93 10.09 -9.52
N ASP A 141 19.86 9.17 -9.25
CA ASP A 141 21.22 9.16 -9.84
C ASP A 141 21.25 8.93 -11.37
N LYS A 142 20.10 8.64 -11.99
CA LYS A 142 19.98 8.28 -13.42
C LYS A 142 19.15 9.27 -14.24
N ILE A 143 18.72 10.36 -13.63
CA ILE A 143 18.03 11.48 -14.26
C ILE A 143 19.08 12.55 -14.59
#